data_AF-A0A966XBM6-F1
#
_entry.id   AF-A0A966XBM6-F1
#
_cell.length_a   1.000
_cell.length_b   1.000
_cell.length_c   1.000
_cell.angle_alpha   90.00
_cell.angle_beta   90.00
_cell.angle_gamma   90.00
#
_symmetry.space_group_name_H-M   'P 1'
#
loop_
_entity.id
_entity.type
_entity.pdbx_description
1 polymer ?
#
loop_
_entity_poly.entity_id
_entity_poly.type
_entity_poly.pdbx_seq_one_letter_code
_entity_poly.pdbx_strand_id
1 'polypeptide(L)'
;ITGAMGSVATQMYLLEKHRFPAVILPLASVLARGMDLAVSAGIFGLLLAWYAMPVPLTALVIVPLLMIGLSATIGISLLTAALNTLYRDVAQLVGLAFTLGFFLTPVVYDTEAVPAGYRTWLLLNPVATVIHGVRIALFRGELPSLADTWPGALASVVLLAIGWMAFRRLQSTFTEVL
;
A
#
# COMPACT_ATOMS: atom_id res chain seq x y z
N ILE A 1 -2.46 -6.80 0.30
CA ILE A 1 -1.12 -7.41 0.14
C ILE A 1 -1.16 -8.92 0.36
N THR A 2 -1.53 -9.43 1.54
CA THR A 2 -1.66 -10.89 1.80
C THR A 2 -2.57 -11.62 0.80
N GLY A 3 -3.75 -11.08 0.50
CA GLY A 3 -4.64 -11.68 -0.53
C GLY A 3 -4.05 -11.67 -1.95
N ALA A 4 -3.29 -10.63 -2.31
CA ALA A 4 -2.64 -10.53 -3.62
C ALA A 4 -1.39 -11.42 -3.75
N MET A 5 -0.69 -11.68 -2.65
CA MET A 5 0.46 -12.58 -2.60
C MET A 5 0.06 -14.04 -2.85
N GLY A 6 -1.11 -14.47 -2.36
CA GLY A 6 -1.63 -15.81 -2.59
C GLY A 6 -2.36 -15.99 -3.93
N SER A 7 -2.80 -14.91 -4.58
CA SER A 7 -3.72 -15.01 -5.72
C SER A 7 -3.14 -15.76 -6.92
N VAL A 8 -1.84 -15.60 -7.20
CA VAL A 8 -1.17 -16.31 -8.29
C VAL A 8 -1.13 -17.82 -8.03
N ALA A 9 -0.79 -18.24 -6.81
CA ALA A 9 -0.74 -19.65 -6.45
C ALA A 9 -2.14 -20.30 -6.42
N THR A 10 -3.14 -19.60 -5.89
CA THR A 10 -4.52 -20.11 -5.79
C THR A 10 -5.22 -20.20 -7.14
N GLN A 11 -4.88 -19.33 -8.11
CA GLN A 11 -5.48 -19.30 -9.44
C GLN A 11 -4.62 -19.93 -10.53
N MET A 12 -3.61 -20.74 -10.18
CA MET A 12 -2.72 -21.46 -11.12
C MET A 12 -3.49 -22.26 -12.19
N TYR A 13 -4.62 -22.89 -11.83
CA TYR A 13 -5.48 -23.63 -12.76
C TYR A 13 -6.03 -22.77 -13.92
N LEU A 14 -6.20 -21.46 -13.73
CA LEU A 14 -6.64 -20.54 -14.80
C LEU A 14 -5.51 -20.16 -15.75
N LEU A 15 -4.25 -20.24 -15.31
CA LEU A 15 -3.07 -19.91 -16.11
C LEU A 15 -2.66 -21.05 -17.06
N GLU A 16 -2.90 -22.31 -16.67
CA GLU A 16 -2.61 -23.48 -17.52
C GLU A 16 -3.51 -23.56 -18.77
N LYS A 17 -4.75 -23.05 -18.68
CA LYS A 17 -5.76 -23.29 -19.72
C LYS A 17 -5.83 -22.23 -20.80
N HIS A 18 -5.34 -21.02 -20.54
CA HIS A 18 -5.34 -19.89 -21.47
C HIS A 18 -4.11 -19.02 -21.17
N ARG A 19 -3.40 -18.52 -22.20
CA ARG A 19 -2.23 -17.63 -22.08
C ARG A 19 -2.60 -16.27 -21.46
N PHE A 20 -2.94 -16.25 -20.18
CA PHE A 20 -3.29 -15.03 -19.45
C PHE A 20 -2.06 -14.43 -18.76
N PRO A 21 -1.88 -13.10 -18.80
CA PRO A 21 -0.80 -12.45 -18.08
C PRO A 21 -1.07 -12.51 -16.57
N ALA A 22 -0.21 -13.22 -15.84
CA ALA A 22 -0.34 -13.45 -14.40
C ALA A 22 -0.37 -12.16 -13.54
N VAL A 23 0.06 -11.01 -14.10
CA VAL A 23 0.01 -9.68 -13.46
C VAL A 23 -1.42 -9.26 -13.09
N ILE A 24 -2.43 -9.75 -13.80
CA ILE A 24 -3.84 -9.37 -13.58
C ILE A 24 -4.34 -9.89 -12.21
N LEU A 25 -3.85 -11.03 -11.72
CA LEU A 25 -4.37 -11.66 -10.49
C LEU A 25 -4.00 -10.84 -9.23
N PRO A 26 -2.74 -10.40 -9.04
CA PRO A 26 -2.41 -9.49 -7.94
C PRO A 26 -3.11 -8.13 -8.07
N LEU A 27 -3.20 -7.57 -9.28
CA LEU A 27 -3.86 -6.28 -9.50
C LEU A 27 -5.35 -6.32 -9.17
N ALA A 28 -6.07 -7.35 -9.63
CA ALA A 28 -7.48 -7.54 -9.31
C ALA A 28 -7.70 -7.65 -7.79
N SER A 29 -6.80 -8.35 -7.09
CA SER A 29 -6.86 -8.50 -5.63
C SER A 29 -6.66 -7.16 -4.90
N VAL A 30 -5.76 -6.31 -5.38
CA VAL A 30 -5.55 -4.96 -4.83
C VAL A 30 -6.73 -4.06 -5.12
N LEU A 31 -7.29 -4.09 -6.34
CA LEU A 31 -8.46 -3.30 -6.71
C LEU A 31 -9.71 -3.69 -5.93
N ALA A 32 -9.93 -4.99 -5.68
CA ALA A 32 -11.02 -5.46 -4.83
C ALA A 32 -10.93 -4.85 -3.42
N ARG A 33 -9.72 -4.81 -2.84
CA ARG A 33 -9.47 -4.15 -1.54
C ARG A 33 -9.59 -2.63 -1.60
N GLY A 34 -9.42 -2.03 -2.78
CA GLY A 34 -9.74 -0.64 -3.04
C GLY A 34 -11.24 -0.34 -2.89
N MET A 35 -12.12 -1.30 -3.22
CA MET A 35 -13.56 -1.14 -2.97
C MET A 35 -13.87 -1.14 -1.47
N ASP A 36 -13.24 -2.02 -0.69
CA ASP A 36 -13.37 -2.03 0.78
C ASP A 36 -12.92 -0.70 1.38
N LEU A 37 -11.84 -0.11 0.85
CA LEU A 37 -11.37 1.22 1.25
C LEU A 37 -12.40 2.30 0.94
N ALA A 38 -13.01 2.28 -0.25
CA ALA A 38 -14.03 3.25 -0.65
C ALA A 38 -15.27 3.19 0.25
N VAL A 39 -15.74 1.98 0.57
CA VAL A 39 -16.85 1.76 1.51
C VAL A 39 -16.49 2.28 2.90
N SER A 40 -15.30 1.93 3.40
CA SER A 40 -14.82 2.37 4.72
C SER A 40 -14.67 3.89 4.79
N ALA A 41 -14.15 4.52 3.74
CA ALA A 41 -14.04 5.97 3.64
C ALA A 41 -15.42 6.65 3.60
N GLY A 42 -16.40 6.06 2.90
CA GLY A 42 -17.77 6.54 2.87
C GLY A 42 -18.44 6.51 4.24
N ILE A 43 -18.30 5.40 4.97
CA ILE A 43 -18.79 5.27 6.36
C ILE A 43 -18.13 6.31 7.26
N PHE A 44 -16.82 6.49 7.13
CA PHE A 44 -16.08 7.49 7.90
C PHE A 44 -16.55 8.91 7.59
N GLY A 45 -16.80 9.24 6.32
CA GLY A 45 -17.39 10.52 5.91
C GLY A 45 -18.79 10.75 6.50
N LEU A 46 -19.63 9.72 6.54
CA LEU A 46 -20.96 9.78 7.17
C LEU A 46 -20.83 10.07 8.68
N LEU A 47 -19.85 9.48 9.34
CA LEU A 47 -19.57 9.70 10.75
C LEU A 47 -19.15 11.15 11.01
N LEU A 48 -18.26 11.72 10.19
CA LEU A 48 -17.87 13.13 10.29
C LEU A 48 -19.07 14.07 10.12
N ALA A 49 -19.97 13.76 9.17
CA ALA A 49 -21.20 14.51 8.97
C ALA A 49 -22.14 14.42 10.19
N TRP A 50 -22.25 13.24 10.79
CA TRP A 50 -23.04 13.03 12.02
C TRP A 50 -22.51 13.84 13.21
N TYR A 51 -21.19 13.92 13.37
CA TYR A 51 -20.54 14.70 14.42
C TYR A 51 -20.45 16.21 14.12
N ALA A 52 -21.06 16.68 13.02
CA ALA A 52 -21.02 18.06 12.56
C ALA A 52 -19.59 18.63 12.46
N MET A 53 -18.59 17.78 12.19
CA MET A 53 -17.23 18.24 11.96
C MET A 53 -17.14 18.91 10.59
N PRO A 54 -16.70 20.18 10.51
CA PRO A 54 -16.51 20.84 9.23
C PRO A 54 -15.40 20.10 8.47
N VAL A 55 -15.72 19.54 7.30
CA VAL A 55 -14.72 18.93 6.43
C VAL A 55 -14.01 20.07 5.69
N PRO A 56 -12.73 20.35 6.00
CA PRO A 56 -12.02 21.44 5.36
C PRO A 56 -11.73 21.08 3.89
N LEU A 57 -11.59 22.10 3.02
CA LEU A 57 -11.24 21.89 1.61
C LEU A 57 -9.90 21.13 1.46
N THR A 58 -9.03 21.20 2.47
CA THR A 58 -7.77 20.46 2.58
C THR A 58 -7.95 18.93 2.55
N ALA A 59 -9.15 18.43 2.87
CA ALA A 59 -9.48 17.01 2.77
C ALA A 59 -9.35 16.46 1.34
N LEU A 60 -9.37 17.31 0.31
CA LEU A 60 -9.14 16.88 -1.08
C LEU A 60 -7.74 16.28 -1.29
N VAL A 61 -6.76 16.65 -0.46
CA VAL A 61 -5.39 16.11 -0.51
C VAL A 61 -5.34 14.63 -0.09
N ILE A 62 -6.39 14.10 0.52
CA ILE A 62 -6.49 12.67 0.82
C ILE A 62 -6.40 11.84 -0.46
N VAL A 63 -6.96 12.30 -1.59
CA VAL A 63 -6.94 11.57 -2.86
C VAL A 63 -5.50 11.31 -3.36
N PRO A 64 -4.63 12.32 -3.54
CA PRO A 64 -3.24 12.07 -3.95
C PRO A 64 -2.43 11.30 -2.91
N LEU A 65 -2.71 11.46 -1.61
CA LEU A 65 -2.08 10.64 -0.56
C LEU A 65 -2.46 9.16 -0.70
N LEU A 66 -3.74 8.85 -0.95
CA LEU A 66 -4.18 7.48 -1.18
C LEU A 66 -3.52 6.88 -2.42
N MET A 67 -3.25 7.66 -3.47
CA MET A 67 -2.51 7.20 -4.64
C MET A 67 -1.07 6.79 -4.30
N ILE A 68 -0.39 7.51 -3.41
CA ILE A 68 0.93 7.13 -2.89
C ILE A 68 0.84 5.76 -2.19
N GLY A 69 -0.13 5.60 -1.28
CA GLY A 69 -0.34 4.33 -0.57
C GLY A 69 -0.70 3.17 -1.51
N LEU A 70 -1.55 3.41 -2.51
CA LEU A 70 -1.93 2.44 -3.54
C LEU A 70 -0.73 2.00 -4.37
N SER A 71 0.11 2.93 -4.84
CA SER A 71 1.31 2.59 -5.63
C SER A 71 2.28 1.71 -4.84
N ALA A 72 2.54 2.03 -3.57
CA ALA A 72 3.36 1.20 -2.68
C ALA A 72 2.73 -0.19 -2.47
N THR A 73 1.41 -0.24 -2.25
CA THR A 73 0.66 -1.49 -2.03
C THR A 73 0.72 -2.39 -3.24
N ILE A 74 0.59 -1.85 -4.46
CA ILE A 74 0.72 -2.59 -5.71
C ILE A 74 2.14 -3.12 -5.86
N GLY A 75 3.16 -2.28 -5.65
CA GLY A 75 4.56 -2.68 -5.73
C GLY A 75 4.91 -3.85 -4.81
N ILE A 76 4.56 -3.74 -3.52
CA ILE A 76 4.80 -4.81 -2.54
C ILE A 76 3.98 -6.05 -2.87
N SER A 77 2.72 -5.89 -3.32
CA SER A 77 1.88 -7.04 -3.70
C SER A 77 2.44 -7.81 -4.89
N LEU A 78 2.98 -7.11 -5.91
CA LEU A 78 3.63 -7.74 -7.06
C LEU A 78 4.91 -8.46 -6.65
N LEU A 79 5.76 -7.80 -5.84
CA LEU A 79 7.00 -8.39 -5.34
C LEU A 79 6.73 -9.66 -4.53
N THR A 80 5.80 -9.59 -3.57
CA THR A 80 5.48 -10.71 -2.68
C THR A 80 4.76 -11.83 -3.42
N ALA A 81 3.87 -11.53 -4.37
CA ALA A 81 3.25 -12.55 -5.22
C ALA A 81 4.29 -13.30 -6.06
N ALA A 82 5.24 -12.58 -6.68
CA ALA A 82 6.30 -13.20 -7.46
C ALA A 82 7.19 -14.10 -6.57
N LEU A 83 7.60 -13.62 -5.40
CA LEU A 83 8.42 -14.41 -4.48
C LEU A 83 7.68 -15.63 -3.91
N ASN A 84 6.41 -15.50 -3.57
CA ASN A 84 5.61 -16.58 -2.97
C ASN A 84 5.40 -17.77 -3.92
N THR A 85 5.40 -17.53 -5.23
CA THR A 85 5.32 -18.62 -6.23
C THR A 85 6.59 -19.47 -6.30
N LEU A 86 7.77 -18.90 -6.00
CA LEU A 86 9.03 -19.67 -5.92
C LEU A 86 9.23 -20.26 -4.53
N TYR A 87 8.83 -19.53 -3.49
CA TYR A 87 9.09 -19.89 -2.09
C TYR A 87 7.84 -19.67 -1.22
N ARG A 88 7.20 -20.76 -0.81
CA ARG A 88 6.00 -20.73 0.05
C ARG A 88 6.25 -20.10 1.42
N ASP A 89 7.48 -20.15 1.92
CA ASP A 89 7.87 -19.59 3.23
C ASP A 89 7.85 -18.06 3.27
N VAL A 90 7.82 -17.41 2.10
CA VAL A 90 7.73 -15.94 1.97
C VAL A 90 6.43 -15.43 2.58
N ALA A 91 5.33 -16.18 2.49
CA ALA A 91 4.05 -15.77 3.06
C ALA A 91 4.14 -15.55 4.58
N GLN A 92 4.87 -16.41 5.29
CA GLN A 92 5.03 -16.34 6.73
C GLN A 92 5.97 -15.19 7.14
N LEU A 93 7.08 -15.00 6.42
CA LEU A 93 8.00 -13.89 6.63
C LEU A 93 7.34 -12.53 6.39
N VAL A 94 6.55 -12.42 5.31
CA VAL A 94 5.82 -11.18 5.00
C VAL A 94 4.78 -10.88 6.08
N GLY A 95 4.08 -11.90 6.59
CA GLY A 95 3.16 -11.74 7.71
C GLY A 95 3.85 -11.13 8.94
N LEU A 96 4.98 -11.71 9.35
CA LEU A 96 5.78 -11.19 10.47
C LEU A 96 6.26 -9.76 10.22
N ALA A 97 6.75 -9.48 9.01
CA ALA A 97 7.23 -8.15 8.63
C ALA A 97 6.13 -7.08 8.70
N PHE A 98 4.89 -7.40 8.33
CA PHE A 98 3.75 -6.48 8.48
C PHE A 98 3.38 -6.25 9.94
N THR A 99 3.39 -7.31 10.76
CA THR A 99 3.14 -7.17 12.20
C THR A 99 4.17 -6.25 12.85
N LEU A 100 5.46 -6.45 12.57
CA LEU A 100 6.52 -5.56 13.05
C LEU A 100 6.37 -4.15 12.47
N GLY A 101 6.12 -4.04 11.16
CA GLY A 101 5.95 -2.77 10.45
C GLY A 101 4.84 -1.90 11.01
N PHE A 102 3.74 -2.51 11.49
CA PHE A 102 2.64 -1.79 12.14
C PHE A 102 3.12 -1.01 13.37
N PHE A 103 3.98 -1.61 14.21
CA PHE A 103 4.55 -0.95 15.39
C PHE A 103 5.58 0.12 15.02
N LEU A 104 6.28 -0.03 13.89
CA LEU A 104 7.19 0.97 13.37
C LEU A 104 6.48 2.18 12.74
N THR A 105 5.25 2.02 12.24
CA THR A 105 4.48 3.15 11.73
C THR A 105 3.84 3.98 12.86
N PRO A 106 3.77 5.31 12.71
CA PRO A 106 3.13 6.23 13.65
C PRO A 106 1.59 6.14 13.56
N VAL A 107 1.04 4.93 13.67
CA VAL A 107 -0.40 4.70 13.76
C VAL A 107 -0.86 4.95 15.19
N VAL A 108 -0.07 4.49 16.16
CA VAL A 108 -0.40 4.49 17.60
C VAL A 108 0.11 5.74 18.31
N TYR A 109 1.13 6.41 17.77
CA TYR A 109 1.76 7.60 18.38
C TYR A 109 1.76 8.80 17.43
N ASP A 110 1.87 10.00 18.00
CA ASP A 110 1.96 11.22 17.20
C ASP A 110 3.35 11.37 16.60
N THR A 111 3.41 11.83 15.35
CA THR A 111 4.68 12.07 14.65
C THR A 111 5.52 13.15 15.32
N GLU A 112 4.91 13.99 16.15
CA GLU A 112 5.55 15.04 16.94
C GLU A 112 6.29 14.51 18.17
N ALA A 113 5.99 13.29 18.61
CA ALA A 113 6.73 12.63 19.69
C ALA A 113 8.12 12.14 19.23
N VAL A 114 8.38 12.13 17.92
CA VAL A 114 9.64 11.65 17.33
C VAL A 114 10.62 12.83 17.15
N PRO A 115 11.89 12.70 17.56
CA PRO A 115 12.89 13.74 17.37
C PRO A 115 13.05 14.12 15.89
N ALA A 116 13.24 15.41 15.59
CA ALA A 116 13.24 15.95 14.23
C ALA A 116 14.18 15.23 13.24
N GLY A 117 15.33 14.72 13.71
CA GLY A 117 16.28 13.97 12.87
C GLY A 117 15.78 12.60 12.39
N TYR A 118 14.83 11.98 13.08
CA TYR A 118 14.26 10.67 12.71
C TYR A 118 12.95 10.79 11.93
N ARG A 119 12.37 12.00 11.85
CA ARG A 119 11.09 12.24 11.17
C ARG A 119 11.17 11.90 9.68
N THR A 120 12.28 12.21 9.01
CA THR A 120 12.50 11.87 7.59
C THR A 120 12.57 10.35 7.35
N TRP A 121 13.20 9.61 8.25
CA TRP A 121 13.26 8.14 8.18
C TRP A 121 11.90 7.51 8.40
N LEU A 122 11.11 8.07 9.31
CA LEU A 122 9.75 7.64 9.57
C LEU A 122 8.85 7.90 8.34
N LEU A 123 8.97 9.09 7.74
CA LEU A 123 8.19 9.50 6.56
C LEU A 123 8.69 8.85 5.26
N LEU A 124 9.86 8.21 5.24
CA LEU A 124 10.26 7.35 4.14
C LEU A 124 9.28 6.17 3.96
N ASN A 125 8.59 5.77 5.04
CA ASN A 125 7.55 4.77 4.97
C ASN A 125 6.30 5.34 4.26
N PRO A 126 5.88 4.78 3.11
CA PRO A 126 4.71 5.27 2.39
C PRO A 126 3.44 5.24 3.24
N VAL A 127 3.30 4.23 4.10
CA VAL A 127 2.14 4.09 4.99
C VAL A 127 2.13 5.19 6.04
N ALA A 128 3.29 5.53 6.61
CA ALA A 128 3.41 6.64 7.56
C ALA A 128 3.06 7.98 6.91
N THR A 129 3.52 8.21 5.68
CA THR A 129 3.24 9.44 4.92
C THR A 129 1.75 9.64 4.69
N VAL A 130 1.03 8.58 4.28
CA VAL A 130 -0.42 8.65 4.08
C VAL A 130 -1.15 8.94 5.39
N ILE A 131 -0.81 8.24 6.47
CA ILE A 131 -1.49 8.41 7.77
C ILE A 131 -1.25 9.82 8.33
N HIS A 132 -0.03 10.31 8.27
CA HIS A 132 0.33 11.65 8.70
C HIS A 132 -0.40 12.73 7.87
N GLY A 133 -0.37 12.58 6.53
CA GLY A 133 -1.02 13.52 5.62
C GLY A 133 -2.54 13.58 5.81
N VAL A 134 -3.21 12.43 5.98
CA VAL A 134 -4.65 12.37 6.28
C VAL A 134 -4.94 13.02 7.62
N ARG A 135 -4.11 12.78 8.65
CA ARG A 135 -4.28 13.38 9.98
C ARG A 135 -4.24 14.91 9.93
N ILE A 136 -3.23 15.49 9.28
CA ILE A 136 -3.08 16.95 9.18
C ILE A 136 -4.20 17.55 8.32
N ALA A 137 -4.48 16.94 7.17
CA ALA A 137 -5.48 17.45 6.23
C ALA A 137 -6.90 17.48 6.83
N LEU A 138 -7.25 16.47 7.65
CA LEU A 138 -8.60 16.31 8.18
C LEU A 138 -8.79 16.95 9.56
N PHE A 139 -7.84 16.77 10.48
CA PHE A 139 -8.00 17.23 11.87
C PHE A 139 -7.41 18.62 12.13
N ARG A 140 -6.33 19.00 11.42
CA ARG A 140 -5.71 20.33 11.55
C ARG A 140 -6.19 21.31 10.50
N GLY A 141 -6.80 20.83 9.41
CA GLY A 141 -7.24 21.68 8.30
C GLY A 141 -6.08 22.33 7.54
N GLU A 142 -4.89 21.74 7.63
CA GLU A 142 -3.67 22.23 7.00
C GLU A 142 -3.26 21.34 5.82
N LEU A 143 -2.56 21.90 4.85
CA LEU A 143 -1.97 21.12 3.77
C LEU A 143 -0.68 20.45 4.28
N PRO A 144 -0.49 19.13 4.08
CA PRO A 144 0.76 18.50 4.42
C PRO A 144 1.90 19.14 3.60
N SER A 145 3.01 19.44 4.27
CA SER A 145 4.17 20.01 3.60
C SER A 145 4.68 19.07 2.51
N LEU A 146 5.13 19.65 1.41
CA LEU A 146 5.86 18.92 0.36
C LEU A 146 7.05 18.17 0.94
N ALA A 147 7.74 18.77 1.94
CA ALA A 147 8.87 18.19 2.65
C ALA A 147 8.53 16.85 3.34
N ASP A 148 7.30 16.71 3.81
CA ASP A 148 6.84 15.51 4.51
C ASP A 148 6.27 14.45 3.54
N THR A 149 5.84 14.88 2.35
CA THR A 149 5.13 14.02 1.39
C THR A 149 6.07 13.41 0.35
N TRP A 150 7.10 14.15 -0.08
CA TRP A 150 8.03 13.68 -1.13
C TRP A 150 8.79 12.40 -0.78
N PRO A 151 9.24 12.12 0.48
CA PRO A 151 10.01 10.91 0.78
C PRO A 151 9.16 9.66 0.60
N GLY A 152 7.90 9.69 1.09
CA GLY A 152 6.96 8.59 0.94
C GLY A 152 6.50 8.38 -0.50
N ALA A 153 6.33 9.47 -1.26
CA ALA A 153 6.02 9.39 -2.69
C ALA A 153 7.18 8.78 -3.50
N LEU A 154 8.42 9.17 -3.21
CA LEU A 154 9.60 8.59 -3.85
C LEU A 154 9.72 7.10 -3.50
N ALA A 155 9.56 6.75 -2.22
CA ALA A 155 9.61 5.37 -1.77
C ALA A 155 8.51 4.52 -2.43
N SER A 156 7.29 5.04 -2.60
CA SER A 156 6.19 4.31 -3.23
C SER A 156 6.46 4.03 -4.71
N VAL A 157 7.02 5.00 -5.43
CA VAL A 157 7.44 4.84 -6.84
C VAL A 157 8.57 3.82 -6.97
N VAL A 158 9.56 3.88 -6.09
CA VAL A 158 10.68 2.93 -6.07
C VAL A 158 10.17 1.51 -5.80
N LEU A 159 9.30 1.33 -4.80
CA LEU A 159 8.70 0.03 -4.50
C LEU A 159 7.86 -0.52 -5.66
N LEU A 160 7.11 0.35 -6.34
CA LEU A 160 6.36 -0.03 -7.53
C LEU A 160 7.29 -0.48 -8.66
N ALA A 161 8.36 0.27 -8.94
CA ALA A 161 9.33 -0.07 -9.97
C ALA A 161 10.03 -1.40 -9.68
N ILE A 162 10.46 -1.62 -8.43
CA ILE A 162 11.10 -2.87 -7.98
C ILE A 162 10.11 -4.04 -8.11
N GLY A 163 8.89 -3.89 -7.60
CA GLY A 163 7.87 -4.94 -7.66
C GLY A 163 7.51 -5.32 -9.09
N TRP A 164 7.37 -4.32 -9.97
CA TRP A 164 7.09 -4.51 -11.39
C TRP A 164 8.25 -5.23 -12.12
N MET A 165 9.48 -4.79 -11.90
CA MET A 165 10.66 -5.39 -12.51
C MET A 165 10.89 -6.83 -12.03
N ALA A 166 10.72 -7.08 -10.73
CA ALA A 166 10.82 -8.42 -10.15
C ALA A 166 9.76 -9.34 -10.75
N PHE A 167 8.50 -8.90 -10.83
CA PHE A 167 7.43 -9.69 -11.42
C PHE A 167 7.70 -10.00 -12.90
N ARG A 168 8.15 -9.02 -13.69
CA ARG A 168 8.49 -9.24 -15.12
C ARG A 168 9.63 -10.23 -15.31
N ARG A 169 10.66 -10.18 -14.46
CA ARG A 169 11.79 -11.13 -14.52
C ARG A 169 11.37 -12.54 -14.15
N LEU A 170 10.48 -12.69 -13.16
CA LEU A 170 10.00 -14.01 -12.74
C LEU A 170 8.94 -14.58 -13.72
N GLN A 171 8.27 -13.70 -14.48
CA GLN A 171 7.30 -14.12 -15.49
C GLN A 171 7.90 -15.00 -16.61
N SER A 172 9.16 -14.75 -17.02
CA SER A 172 9.84 -15.63 -17.98
C SER A 172 10.11 -17.02 -17.40
N THR A 173 10.44 -17.11 -16.11
CA THR A 173 10.70 -18.39 -15.43
C THR A 173 9.42 -19.22 -15.23
N PHE A 174 8.25 -18.59 -15.02
CA PHE A 174 6.98 -19.33 -14.95
C PHE A 174 6.63 -20.08 -16.24
N THR A 175 7.16 -19.65 -17.38
CA THR A 175 6.86 -20.28 -18.67
C THR A 175 7.79 -21.48 -18.97
N GLU A 176 8.89 -21.63 -18.23
CA GLU A 176 9.84 -22.74 -18.39
C GLU A 176 9.65 -23.87 -17.37
N VAL A 177 9.02 -23.59 -16.22
CA VAL A 177 8.81 -24.57 -15.14
C VAL A 177 7.43 -25.26 -15.22
N LEU A 178 6.50 -24.70 -16.00
CA LEU A 178 5.18 -25.30 -16.35
C LEU A 178 5.27 -26.01 -17.71
#